data_AF-A0A497TR75-F1
#
_entry.id   AF-A0A497TR75-F1
#
_cell.length_a   1.000
_cell.length_b   1.000
_cell.length_c   1.000
_cell.angle_alpha   90.00
_cell.angle_beta   90.00
_cell.angle_gamma   90.00
#
_symmetry.space_group_name_H-M   'P 1'
#
loop_
_entity.id
_entity.type
_entity.pdbx_description
1 polymer ?
#
loop_
_entity_poly.entity_id
_entity_poly.type
_entity_poly.pdbx_seq_one_letter_code
_entity_poly.pdbx_strand_id
1 'polypeptide(L)'
;MTVNGKPKSRTSYAGHEPDLRRSAPVSLRQLRALRTPFDHARCPYVSRQLKDQSKTETQRRGEQSRGSTMVKLHRPFPVLRPKHEQSILRASFNKAWLKEQRMARLAQHRAEKTNNTQAYAAQHDKTWPMPGRER
;
A
#
# COMPACT_ATOMS: atom_id res chain seq x y z
N MET A 1 5.44 26.86 6.11
CA MET A 1 5.27 25.43 6.46
C MET A 1 5.85 24.59 5.35
N THR A 2 7.04 24.01 5.55
CA THR A 2 7.76 23.24 4.52
C THR A 2 7.34 21.78 4.57
N VAL A 3 6.72 21.29 3.50
CA VAL A 3 6.41 19.87 3.29
C VAL A 3 7.70 19.12 2.96
N ASN A 4 8.31 18.49 3.96
CA ASN A 4 9.42 17.55 3.76
C ASN A 4 8.92 16.24 3.14
N GLY A 5 8.46 16.32 1.89
CA GLY A 5 8.18 15.15 1.05
C GLY A 5 9.49 14.62 0.49
N LYS A 6 10.03 13.54 1.08
CA LYS A 6 11.12 12.78 0.44
C LYS A 6 10.64 12.41 -0.97
N PRO A 7 11.39 12.74 -2.05
CA PRO A 7 11.02 12.29 -3.37
C PRO A 7 11.04 10.76 -3.34
N LYS A 8 9.86 10.12 -3.49
CA LYS A 8 9.78 8.69 -3.78
C LYS A 8 10.62 8.50 -5.04
N SER A 9 11.79 7.87 -4.93
CA SER A 9 12.63 7.58 -6.09
C SER A 9 11.78 6.76 -7.04
N ARG A 10 11.28 7.40 -8.10
CA ARG A 10 10.44 6.75 -9.10
C ARG A 10 11.34 5.94 -10.03
N THR A 11 12.03 4.95 -9.47
CA THR A 11 12.51 3.83 -10.27
C THR A 11 11.26 3.07 -10.68
N SER A 12 10.96 3.15 -11.97
CA SER A 12 9.80 2.53 -12.61
C SER A 12 9.61 1.10 -12.12
N TYR A 13 8.36 0.73 -11.84
CA TYR A 13 7.94 -0.62 -11.42
C TYR A 13 8.58 -1.73 -12.28
N ALA A 14 8.73 -1.47 -13.59
CA ALA A 14 9.39 -2.34 -14.55
C ALA A 14 10.85 -2.70 -14.22
N GLY A 15 11.58 -1.85 -13.48
CA GLY A 15 12.92 -2.16 -13.00
C GLY A 15 12.91 -3.12 -11.81
N HIS A 16 11.81 -3.22 -11.06
CA HIS A 16 11.68 -4.08 -9.88
C HIS A 16 11.32 -5.53 -10.24
N GLU A 17 10.51 -5.74 -11.28
CA GLU A 17 10.05 -7.04 -11.76
C GLU A 17 11.10 -7.73 -12.68
N PRO A 18 11.48 -8.99 -12.41
CA PRO A 18 12.48 -9.71 -13.22
C PRO A 18 12.01 -9.93 -14.66
N ASP A 19 10.71 -10.14 -14.87
CA ASP A 19 10.14 -10.40 -16.20
C ASP A 19 10.08 -9.13 -17.05
N LEU A 20 9.72 -7.99 -16.45
CA LEU A 20 9.71 -6.68 -17.11
C LEU A 20 11.12 -6.13 -17.35
N ARG A 21 12.14 -6.63 -16.65
CA ARG A 21 13.54 -6.23 -16.88
C ARG A 21 14.08 -6.76 -18.19
N ARG A 22 13.57 -7.90 -18.69
CA ARG A 22 13.98 -8.46 -19.98
C ARG A 22 13.47 -7.63 -21.16
N SER A 23 12.38 -6.89 -21.00
CA SER A 23 11.89 -5.96 -22.04
C SER A 23 12.55 -4.59 -21.99
N ALA A 24 13.22 -4.23 -20.90
CA ALA A 24 13.95 -2.98 -20.80
C ALA A 24 15.22 -2.96 -21.68
N PRO A 25 15.64 -1.79 -22.20
CA PRO A 25 16.88 -1.65 -22.96
C PRO A 25 18.11 -2.00 -22.12
N VAL A 26 19.17 -2.52 -22.76
CA VAL A 26 20.37 -3.08 -22.10
C VAL A 26 21.01 -2.12 -21.10
N SER A 27 21.04 -0.82 -21.42
CA SER A 27 21.55 0.25 -20.54
C SER A 27 20.82 0.33 -19.20
N LEU A 28 19.50 0.11 -19.19
CA LEU A 28 18.67 0.14 -17.98
C LEU A 28 18.67 -1.19 -17.23
N ARG A 29 19.00 -2.30 -17.90
CA ARG A 29 19.12 -3.62 -17.25
C ARG A 29 20.23 -3.62 -16.21
N GLN A 30 21.32 -2.88 -16.42
CA GLN A 30 22.47 -2.84 -15.52
C GLN A 30 22.30 -1.87 -14.33
N LEU A 31 21.31 -0.96 -14.41
CA LEU A 31 21.12 0.13 -13.44
C LEU A 31 20.92 -0.35 -11.99
N ARG A 32 20.28 -1.51 -11.80
CA ARG A 32 20.09 -2.08 -10.44
C ARG A 32 21.39 -2.57 -9.80
N ALA A 33 22.29 -3.15 -10.57
CA ALA A 33 23.56 -3.64 -10.03
C ALA A 33 24.41 -2.46 -9.49
N LEU A 34 24.27 -1.31 -10.14
CA LEU A 34 24.96 -0.07 -9.76
C LEU A 34 24.27 0.68 -8.62
N ARG A 35 23.01 0.36 -8.30
CA ARG A 35 22.24 1.08 -7.27
C ARG A 35 22.80 0.87 -5.87
N THR A 36 23.10 -0.37 -5.49
CA THR A 36 23.67 -0.68 -4.18
C THR A 36 25.00 0.04 -3.93
N PRO A 37 26.01 -0.05 -4.82
CA PRO A 37 27.26 0.69 -4.63
C PRO A 37 27.05 2.21 -4.69
N PHE A 38 26.13 2.71 -5.53
CA PHE A 38 25.81 4.14 -5.60
C PHE A 38 25.16 4.65 -4.31
N ASP A 39 24.19 3.93 -3.75
CA ASP A 39 23.52 4.30 -2.50
C ASP A 39 24.51 4.26 -1.31
N HIS A 40 25.46 3.31 -1.32
CA HIS A 40 26.55 3.26 -0.34
C HIS A 40 27.52 4.44 -0.45
N ALA A 41 27.88 4.85 -1.67
CA ALA A 41 28.77 5.99 -1.91
C ALA A 41 28.07 7.33 -1.60
N ARG A 42 26.79 7.45 -1.97
CA ARG A 42 25.97 8.64 -1.72
C ARG A 42 25.71 8.86 -0.24
N CYS A 43 25.51 7.79 0.54
CA CYS A 43 25.13 7.89 1.94
C CYS A 43 26.02 7.01 2.85
N PRO A 44 27.08 7.59 3.43
CA PRO A 44 27.93 6.90 4.40
C PRO A 44 27.17 6.37 5.62
N TYR A 45 26.01 6.95 5.95
CA TYR A 45 25.16 6.46 7.04
C TYR A 45 24.54 5.09 6.73
N VAL A 46 24.06 4.88 5.49
CA VAL A 46 23.47 3.60 5.07
C VAL A 46 24.51 2.49 5.14
N SER A 47 25.75 2.77 4.70
CA SER A 47 26.83 1.78 4.77
C SER A 47 27.24 1.45 6.21
N ARG A 48 27.27 2.43 7.13
CA ARG A 48 27.48 2.18 8.57
C ARG A 48 26.38 1.31 9.16
N GLN A 49 25.11 1.63 8.86
CA GLN A 49 23.97 0.87 9.35
C GLN A 49 24.00 -0.59 8.89
N LEU A 50 24.32 -0.84 7.62
CA LEU A 50 24.44 -2.22 7.10
C LEU A 50 25.60 -2.97 7.76
N LYS A 51 26.74 -2.31 7.99
CA LYS A 51 27.87 -2.89 8.74
C LYS A 51 27.49 -3.22 10.18
N ASP A 52 26.64 -2.41 10.82
CA ASP A 52 26.17 -2.68 12.17
C ASP A 52 25.12 -3.80 12.23
N GLN A 53 24.27 -3.91 11.21
CA GLN A 53 23.30 -5.01 11.08
C GLN A 53 23.97 -6.36 10.84
N SER A 54 25.11 -6.39 10.15
CA SER A 54 25.90 -7.62 9.97
C SER A 54 26.62 -8.09 11.23
N LYS A 55 26.68 -7.27 12.29
CA LYS A 55 27.31 -7.65 13.57
C LYS A 55 26.36 -8.49 14.41
N THR A 56 26.89 -9.57 14.98
CA THR A 56 26.18 -10.35 16.00
C THR A 56 25.99 -9.52 17.28
N GLU A 57 25.03 -9.91 18.13
CA GLU A 57 24.76 -9.22 19.40
C GLU A 57 26.03 -9.12 20.27
N THR A 58 26.86 -10.15 20.26
CA THR A 58 28.16 -10.18 20.96
C THR A 58 29.13 -9.15 20.40
N GLN A 59 29.25 -9.05 19.07
CA GLN A 59 30.12 -8.07 18.40
C GLN A 59 29.65 -6.61 18.58
N ARG A 60 28.34 -6.38 18.74
CA ARG A 60 27.79 -5.04 19.03
C ARG A 60 28.08 -4.56 20.44
N ARG A 61 28.16 -5.48 21.41
CA ARG A 61 28.46 -5.15 22.81
C ARG A 61 29.94 -4.92 23.09
N GLY A 62 30.82 -5.38 22.19
CA GLY A 62 32.26 -5.40 22.41
C GLY A 62 32.65 -6.46 23.44
N GLU A 63 33.75 -7.18 23.20
CA GLU A 63 34.22 -8.28 24.09
C GLU A 63 34.48 -7.84 25.54
N GLN A 64 34.54 -6.53 25.81
CA GLN A 64 34.78 -5.96 27.14
C GLN A 64 33.52 -5.61 27.93
N SER A 65 32.31 -5.85 27.40
CA SER A 65 31.08 -5.56 28.14
C SER A 65 30.87 -6.62 29.24
N ARG A 66 31.55 -6.43 30.38
CA ARG A 66 31.12 -6.99 31.66
C ARG A 66 29.70 -6.49 31.91
N GLY A 67 28.73 -7.36 31.64
CA GLY A 67 27.32 -7.05 31.76
C GLY A 67 27.01 -6.50 33.14
N SER A 68 26.21 -5.44 33.18
CA SER A 68 25.64 -4.94 34.43
C SER A 68 24.80 -6.05 35.06
N THR A 69 25.16 -6.46 36.28
CA THR A 69 24.37 -7.33 37.16
C THR A 69 23.18 -6.53 37.70
N MET A 70 22.35 -6.00 36.81
CA MET A 70 21.20 -5.19 37.19
C MET A 70 20.18 -6.11 37.86
N VAL A 71 20.05 -5.97 39.18
CA VAL A 71 19.01 -6.63 39.98
C VAL A 71 17.68 -6.38 39.28
N LYS A 72 16.99 -7.46 38.91
CA LYS A 72 15.61 -7.43 38.41
C LYS A 72 14.71 -6.98 39.58
N LEU A 73 14.79 -5.71 39.93
CA LEU A 73 13.80 -5.07 40.77
C LEU A 73 12.47 -5.30 40.08
N HIS A 74 11.60 -6.01 40.78
CA HIS A 74 10.19 -6.30 40.53
C HIS A 74 9.57 -5.34 39.50
N ARG A 75 9.85 -5.54 38.21
CA ARG A 75 9.24 -4.72 37.16
C ARG A 75 7.79 -5.16 37.11
N PRO A 76 6.82 -4.27 37.38
CA PRO A 76 5.43 -4.65 37.19
C PRO A 76 5.30 -5.11 35.74
N PHE A 77 4.83 -6.34 35.54
CA PHE A 77 4.54 -6.82 34.20
C PHE A 77 3.52 -5.86 33.60
N PRO A 78 3.80 -5.27 32.43
CA PRO A 78 2.82 -4.40 31.80
C PRO A 78 1.55 -5.21 31.61
N VAL A 79 0.46 -4.77 32.23
CA VAL A 79 -0.83 -5.45 32.13
C VAL A 79 -1.19 -5.43 30.65
N LEU A 80 -1.30 -6.62 30.05
CA LEU A 80 -1.74 -6.78 28.68
C LEU A 80 -3.09 -6.07 28.52
N ARG A 81 -3.28 -5.38 27.38
CA ARG A 81 -4.53 -4.66 27.11
C ARG A 81 -5.75 -5.57 27.38
N PRO A 82 -6.87 -5.02 27.89
CA PRO A 82 -8.07 -5.80 28.14
C PRO A 82 -8.46 -6.58 26.86
N LYS A 83 -8.58 -7.91 26.98
CA LYS A 83 -8.80 -8.82 25.84
C LYS A 83 -10.05 -8.48 25.00
N HIS A 84 -10.96 -7.66 25.54
CA HIS A 84 -12.32 -7.46 25.02
C HIS A 84 -12.60 -6.08 24.41
N GLU A 85 -11.66 -5.13 24.45
CA GLU A 85 -11.91 -3.80 23.83
C GLU A 85 -12.05 -3.87 22.30
N GLN A 86 -11.36 -4.81 21.65
CA GLN A 86 -11.32 -4.87 20.18
C GLN A 86 -12.52 -5.58 19.55
N SER A 87 -13.23 -6.44 20.29
CA SER A 87 -14.34 -7.23 19.74
C SER A 87 -15.56 -6.36 19.41
N ILE A 88 -15.86 -5.37 20.26
CA ILE A 88 -16.96 -4.43 20.09
C ILE A 88 -16.72 -3.51 18.87
N LEU A 89 -15.49 -3.00 18.76
CA LEU A 89 -15.04 -2.20 17.61
C LEU A 89 -15.14 -2.99 16.29
N ARG A 90 -14.75 -4.27 16.30
CA ARG A 90 -14.78 -5.11 15.10
C ARG A 90 -16.21 -5.45 14.66
N ALA A 91 -17.12 -5.71 15.60
CA ALA A 91 -18.52 -5.99 15.29
C ALA A 91 -19.24 -4.78 14.68
N SER A 92 -19.05 -3.59 15.27
CA SER A 92 -19.64 -2.34 14.75
C SER A 92 -19.06 -1.97 13.38
N PHE A 93 -17.74 -2.11 13.19
CA PHE A 93 -17.08 -1.91 11.91
C PHE A 93 -17.63 -2.86 10.82
N ASN A 94 -17.70 -4.16 11.10
CA ASN A 94 -18.22 -5.14 10.12
C ASN A 94 -19.66 -4.83 9.72
N LYS A 95 -20.50 -4.40 10.66
CA LYS A 95 -21.89 -4.02 10.40
C LYS A 95 -21.97 -2.79 9.47
N ALA A 96 -21.16 -1.77 9.73
CA ALA A 96 -21.09 -0.58 8.87
C ALA A 96 -20.57 -0.93 7.47
N TRP A 97 -19.51 -1.72 7.40
CA TRP A 97 -18.91 -2.17 6.14
C TRP A 97 -19.89 -2.95 5.25
N LEU A 98 -20.64 -3.90 5.82
CA LEU A 98 -21.65 -4.64 5.07
C LEU A 98 -22.80 -3.74 4.58
N LYS A 99 -23.16 -2.72 5.36
CA LYS A 99 -24.16 -1.72 4.95
C LYS A 99 -23.66 -0.91 3.75
N GLU A 100 -22.41 -0.45 3.78
CA GLU A 100 -21.79 0.29 2.67
C GLU A 100 -21.72 -0.57 1.40
N GLN A 101 -21.29 -1.83 1.51
CA GLN A 101 -21.25 -2.74 0.36
C GLN A 101 -22.64 -2.96 -0.27
N ARG A 102 -23.68 -3.14 0.57
CA ARG A 102 -25.06 -3.27 0.04
C ARG A 102 -25.52 -2.02 -0.68
N MET A 103 -25.25 -0.84 -0.11
CA MET A 103 -25.58 0.44 -0.72
C MET A 103 -24.88 0.61 -2.08
N ALA A 104 -23.59 0.27 -2.16
CA ALA A 104 -22.82 0.35 -3.40
C ALA A 104 -23.39 -0.58 -4.49
N ARG A 105 -23.71 -1.84 -4.16
CA ARG A 105 -24.33 -2.77 -5.13
C ARG A 105 -25.71 -2.31 -5.58
N LEU A 106 -26.52 -1.79 -4.66
CA LEU A 106 -27.83 -1.23 -4.99
C LEU A 106 -27.72 -0.02 -5.93
N ALA A 107 -26.73 0.84 -5.71
CA ALA A 107 -26.47 1.99 -6.59
C ALA A 107 -26.04 1.54 -8.00
N GLN A 108 -25.16 0.54 -8.10
CA GLN A 108 -24.74 -0.05 -9.38
C GLN A 108 -25.95 -0.62 -10.14
N HIS A 109 -26.76 -1.44 -9.49
CA HIS A 109 -27.95 -2.03 -10.11
C HIS A 109 -29.00 -0.99 -10.52
N ARG A 110 -29.14 0.11 -9.76
CA ARG A 110 -29.99 1.25 -10.16
C ARG A 110 -29.45 1.94 -11.41
N ALA A 111 -28.15 2.19 -11.48
CA ALA A 111 -27.51 2.80 -12.64
C ALA A 111 -27.64 1.93 -13.90
N GLU A 112 -27.50 0.61 -13.77
CA GLU A 112 -27.73 -0.34 -14.87
C GLU A 112 -29.17 -0.28 -15.37
N LYS A 113 -30.15 -0.26 -14.46
CA LYS A 113 -31.57 -0.13 -14.83
C LYS A 113 -31.85 1.18 -15.57
N THR A 114 -31.35 2.32 -15.08
CA THR A 114 -31.57 3.60 -15.76
C THR A 114 -30.94 3.62 -17.15
N ASN A 115 -29.72 3.09 -17.30
CA ASN A 115 -29.06 3.01 -18.59
C ASN A 115 -29.82 2.12 -19.57
N ASN A 116 -30.35 0.98 -19.11
CA ASN A 116 -31.11 0.07 -19.94
C ASN A 116 -32.46 0.67 -20.38
N THR A 117 -33.17 1.35 -19.47
CA THR A 117 -34.41 2.08 -19.82
C THR A 117 -34.15 3.22 -20.80
N GLN A 118 -33.07 3.98 -20.63
CA GLN A 118 -32.68 5.03 -21.59
C GLN A 118 -32.27 4.46 -22.95
N ALA A 119 -31.55 3.33 -22.97
CA ALA A 119 -31.20 2.64 -24.21
C ALA A 119 -32.45 2.13 -24.95
N TYR A 120 -33.42 1.56 -24.22
CA TYR A 120 -34.68 1.10 -24.79
C TYR A 120 -35.53 2.27 -25.34
N ALA A 121 -35.63 3.38 -24.59
CA ALA A 121 -36.31 4.60 -25.05
C ALA A 121 -35.63 5.18 -26.31
N ALA A 122 -34.30 5.26 -26.34
CA ALA A 122 -33.54 5.76 -27.48
C ALA A 122 -33.61 4.83 -28.72
N GLN A 123 -33.85 3.53 -28.53
CA GLN A 123 -34.11 2.59 -29.62
C GLN A 123 -35.54 2.76 -30.17
N HIS A 124 -36.54 2.95 -29.30
CA HIS A 124 -37.94 3.13 -29.69
C HIS A 124 -38.17 4.44 -30.48
N ASP A 125 -37.48 5.52 -30.12
CA ASP A 125 -37.54 6.80 -30.85
C ASP A 125 -36.91 6.72 -32.26
N LYS A 126 -36.00 5.76 -32.51
CA LYS A 126 -35.37 5.56 -33.83
C LYS A 126 -36.18 4.64 -34.75
N THR A 127 -37.02 3.76 -34.20
CA THR A 127 -37.76 2.76 -34.98
C THR A 127 -39.16 3.22 -35.41
N TRP A 128 -39.66 4.34 -34.89
CA TRP A 128 -40.91 4.95 -35.34
C TRP A 128 -40.68 6.31 -36.01
N PRO A 129 -40.67 6.39 -37.36
CA PRO A 129 -40.83 7.67 -38.02
C PRO A 129 -42.28 8.10 -37.78
N MET A 130 -42.49 9.19 -37.03
CA MET A 130 -43.80 9.85 -36.98
C MET A 130 -44.16 10.24 -38.43
N PRO A 131 -45.23 9.69 -39.03
CA PRO A 131 -45.61 10.11 -40.36
C PRO A 131 -45.95 11.59 -40.32
N GLY A 132 -45.36 12.33 -41.27
CA GLY A 132 -45.42 13.78 -41.37
C GLY A 132 -46.85 14.28 -41.19
N ARG A 133 -47.01 15.16 -40.20
CA ARG A 133 -48.20 16.00 -40.07
C ARG A 133 -48.06 17.13 -41.09
N GLU A 134 -48.23 16.80 -42.37
CA GLU A 134 -48.36 17.79 -43.44
C GLU A 134 -49.72 18.50 -43.27
N ARG A 135 -49.67 19.83 -43.36
CA ARG A 135 -50.78 20.76 -43.15
C ARG A 135 -51.55 20.99 -44.44
#